data_AF-A0A562SQE6-F1
#
_entry.id   AF-A0A562SQE6-F1
#
_cell.length_a   1.000
_cell.length_b   1.000
_cell.length_c   1.000
_cell.angle_alpha   90.00
_cell.angle_beta   90.00
_cell.angle_gamma   90.00
#
_symmetry.space_group_name_H-M   'P 1'
#
loop_
_entity.id
_entity.type
_entity.pdbx_description
1 polymer ?
#
loop_
_entity_poly.entity_id
_entity_poly.type
_entity_poly.pdbx_seq_one_letter_code
_entity_poly.pdbx_strand_id
1 'polypeptide(L)'
;MKLIITILISFLCVYAYAQDGDVVKGNRYYKEGNYEKAEESYRKALEKKPTPVAGYNLGNTLYKREEIDKAIKAFDEAIAAADDPALKIKALYNKAVLLHKNNRLPEAIAAYKQALRLSPDDDEVRKNLQIALRAQKQQQPEEKKKNQKQQQQPKEEKKKEQPKPQQPKPQKSKLTKKQAEQYLKALEQKEKELQEKVQKKTGAPNQPEKDW
;
A
#
# COMPACT_ATOMS: atom_id res chain seq x y z
N MET A 1 -3.55 49.63 26.62
CA MET A 1 -2.68 48.84 25.70
C MET A 1 -2.70 47.34 25.93
N LYS A 2 -2.88 46.81 27.15
CA LYS A 2 -2.93 45.36 27.40
C LYS A 2 -4.22 44.65 26.90
N LEU A 3 -5.37 45.33 26.86
CA LEU A 3 -6.64 44.74 26.42
C LEU A 3 -6.72 44.44 24.90
N ILE A 4 -6.07 45.26 24.06
CA ILE A 4 -6.11 45.13 22.60
C ILE A 4 -5.27 43.93 22.13
N ILE A 5 -4.17 43.63 22.84
CA ILE A 5 -3.27 42.50 22.52
C ILE A 5 -3.95 41.15 22.84
N THR A 6 -4.73 41.06 23.91
CA THR A 6 -5.48 39.84 24.25
C THR A 6 -6.58 39.49 23.24
N ILE A 7 -7.26 40.49 22.67
CA ILE A 7 -8.32 40.27 21.66
C ILE A 7 -7.72 39.78 20.33
N LEU A 8 -6.54 40.27 19.97
CA LEU A 8 -5.80 39.83 18.77
C LEU A 8 -5.26 38.41 18.90
N ILE A 9 -4.83 37.99 20.09
CA ILE A 9 -4.36 36.62 20.35
C ILE A 9 -5.53 35.62 20.39
N SER A 10 -6.70 36.01 20.89
CA SER A 10 -7.89 35.15 20.83
C SER A 10 -8.43 34.95 19.41
N PHE A 11 -8.25 35.92 18.51
CA PHE A 11 -8.70 35.78 17.11
C PHE A 11 -7.79 34.87 16.27
N LEU A 12 -6.49 34.75 16.61
CA LEU A 12 -5.59 33.82 15.93
C LEU A 12 -5.82 32.35 16.32
N CYS A 13 -6.40 32.09 17.49
CA CYS A 13 -6.55 30.72 18.01
C CYS A 13 -7.80 29.99 17.48
N VAL A 14 -8.79 30.71 16.94
CA VAL A 14 -10.06 30.11 16.46
C VAL A 14 -10.02 29.68 14.99
N TYR A 15 -9.09 30.18 14.18
CA TYR A 15 -9.00 29.82 12.76
C TYR A 15 -8.40 28.42 12.49
N ALA A 16 -7.80 27.78 13.49
CA ALA A 16 -7.13 26.49 13.31
C ALA A 16 -8.09 25.29 13.15
N TYR A 17 -9.41 25.47 13.34
CA TYR A 17 -10.40 24.39 13.29
C TYR A 17 -11.59 24.65 12.35
N ALA A 18 -11.43 25.50 11.34
CA ALA A 18 -12.37 25.49 10.24
C ALA A 18 -12.20 24.16 9.49
N GLN A 19 -13.03 23.16 9.79
CA GLN A 19 -13.14 21.97 8.96
C GLN A 19 -13.34 22.42 7.52
N ASP A 20 -12.50 21.96 6.62
CA ASP A 20 -12.64 22.27 5.19
C ASP A 20 -14.04 21.85 4.75
N GLY A 21 -14.89 22.83 4.45
CA GLY A 21 -16.28 22.61 4.12
C GLY A 21 -16.44 21.64 2.94
N ASP A 22 -15.44 21.52 2.07
CA ASP A 22 -15.46 20.60 0.94
C ASP A 22 -15.12 19.16 1.36
N VAL A 23 -14.28 18.94 2.39
CA VAL A 23 -14.09 17.60 2.99
C VAL A 23 -15.39 17.12 3.65
N VAL A 24 -16.08 18.01 4.36
CA VAL A 24 -17.37 17.67 5.02
C VAL A 24 -18.45 17.33 3.98
N LYS A 25 -18.54 18.11 2.89
CA LYS A 25 -19.43 17.80 1.75
C LYS A 25 -19.05 16.47 1.09
N GLY A 26 -17.76 16.25 0.85
CA GLY A 26 -17.26 14.98 0.31
C GLY A 26 -17.65 13.78 1.16
N ASN A 27 -17.49 13.89 2.48
CA ASN A 27 -17.89 12.85 3.43
C ASN A 27 -19.39 12.56 3.38
N ARG A 28 -20.22 13.61 3.22
CA ARG A 28 -21.67 13.47 3.08
C ARG A 28 -22.03 12.72 1.80
N TYR A 29 -21.53 13.17 0.65
CA TYR A 29 -21.78 12.52 -0.64
C TYR A 29 -21.28 11.07 -0.67
N TYR A 30 -20.14 10.79 -0.04
CA TYR A 30 -19.62 9.44 0.08
C TYR A 30 -20.57 8.52 0.86
N LYS A 31 -21.14 9.01 1.98
CA LYS A 31 -22.13 8.25 2.78
C LYS A 31 -23.44 8.02 2.02
N GLU A 32 -23.83 8.97 1.17
CA GLU A 32 -25.01 8.86 0.29
C GLU A 32 -24.75 7.95 -0.93
N GLY A 33 -23.51 7.47 -1.13
CA GLY A 33 -23.12 6.67 -2.29
C GLY A 33 -22.93 7.47 -3.58
N ASN A 34 -22.98 8.81 -3.53
CA ASN A 34 -22.71 9.68 -4.66
C ASN A 34 -21.20 9.92 -4.79
N TYR A 35 -20.49 8.92 -5.31
CA TYR A 35 -19.03 8.94 -5.34
C TYR A 35 -18.46 9.97 -6.32
N GLU A 36 -19.18 10.32 -7.38
CA GLU A 36 -18.83 11.40 -8.31
C GLU A 36 -18.74 12.75 -7.58
N LYS A 37 -19.79 13.14 -6.84
CA LYS A 37 -19.79 14.40 -6.09
C LYS A 37 -18.84 14.37 -4.89
N ALA A 38 -18.64 13.20 -4.30
CA ALA A 38 -17.65 13.03 -3.25
C ALA A 38 -16.25 13.31 -3.78
N GLU A 39 -15.89 12.74 -4.94
CA GLU A 39 -14.61 12.97 -5.60
C GLU A 39 -14.41 14.45 -5.93
N GLU A 40 -15.40 15.10 -6.54
CA GLU A 40 -15.34 16.54 -6.85
C GLU A 40 -15.07 17.37 -5.59
N SER A 41 -15.74 17.05 -4.50
CA SER A 41 -15.58 17.77 -3.23
C SER A 41 -14.20 17.55 -2.62
N TYR A 42 -13.69 16.32 -2.61
CA TYR A 42 -12.33 16.06 -2.10
C TYR A 42 -11.24 16.67 -2.97
N ARG A 43 -11.41 16.71 -4.29
CA ARG A 43 -10.47 17.41 -5.18
C ARG A 43 -10.44 18.90 -4.92
N LYS A 44 -11.60 19.55 -4.77
CA LYS A 44 -11.69 20.97 -4.38
C LYS A 44 -11.02 21.25 -3.03
N ALA A 45 -11.21 20.36 -2.05
CA ALA A 45 -10.51 20.45 -0.77
C ALA A 45 -8.98 20.39 -0.95
N LEU A 46 -8.49 19.42 -1.72
CA LEU A 46 -7.06 19.24 -1.98
C LEU A 46 -6.45 20.40 -2.78
N GLU A 47 -7.20 21.03 -3.70
CA GLU A 47 -6.78 22.22 -4.43
C GLU A 47 -6.60 23.42 -3.50
N LYS A 48 -7.50 23.60 -2.53
CA LYS A 48 -7.43 24.70 -1.55
C LYS A 48 -6.31 24.49 -0.55
N LYS A 49 -6.26 23.28 0.01
CA LYS A 49 -5.26 22.88 1.00
C LYS A 49 -5.04 21.36 0.90
N PRO A 50 -3.90 20.92 0.37
CA PRO A 50 -3.53 19.51 0.41
C PRO A 50 -3.52 19.01 1.85
N THR A 51 -4.32 17.98 2.13
CA THR A 51 -4.31 17.30 3.43
C THR A 51 -4.33 15.79 3.23
N PRO A 52 -3.63 15.03 4.09
CA PRO A 52 -3.61 13.57 3.98
C PRO A 52 -4.99 12.95 4.22
N VAL A 53 -5.85 13.60 5.03
CA VAL A 53 -7.23 13.14 5.26
C VAL A 53 -8.07 13.24 4.00
N ALA A 54 -8.02 14.38 3.28
CA ALA A 54 -8.75 14.52 2.02
C ALA A 54 -8.22 13.56 0.95
N GLY A 55 -6.89 13.35 0.88
CA GLY A 55 -6.28 12.37 -0.03
C GLY A 55 -6.71 10.94 0.26
N TYR A 56 -6.75 10.54 1.54
CA TYR A 56 -7.23 9.24 1.97
C TYR A 56 -8.71 9.02 1.60
N ASN A 57 -9.55 10.03 1.83
CA ASN A 57 -10.98 9.95 1.48
C ASN A 57 -11.20 9.93 -0.04
N LEU A 58 -10.39 10.66 -0.80
CA LEU A 58 -10.37 10.59 -2.26
C LEU A 58 -9.98 9.17 -2.73
N GLY A 59 -8.96 8.55 -2.13
CA GLY A 59 -8.58 7.16 -2.43
C GLY A 59 -9.71 6.17 -2.20
N ASN A 60 -10.40 6.26 -1.07
CA ASN A 60 -11.59 5.44 -0.79
C ASN A 60 -12.71 5.66 -1.81
N THR A 61 -12.91 6.91 -2.23
CA THR A 61 -13.95 7.29 -3.20
C THR A 61 -13.64 6.73 -4.57
N LEU A 62 -12.41 6.89 -5.05
CA LEU A 62 -11.94 6.32 -6.31
C LEU A 62 -12.01 4.79 -6.31
N TYR A 63 -11.74 4.15 -5.16
CA TYR A 63 -11.96 2.71 -5.03
C TYR A 63 -13.43 2.34 -5.24
N LYS A 64 -14.37 3.08 -4.64
CA LYS A 64 -15.81 2.84 -4.85
C LYS A 64 -16.26 3.05 -6.30
N ARG A 65 -15.51 3.82 -7.08
CA ARG A 65 -15.69 4.02 -8.52
C ARG A 65 -14.92 3.02 -9.40
N GLU A 66 -14.26 2.03 -8.80
CA GLU A 66 -13.41 1.04 -9.49
C GLU A 66 -12.23 1.66 -10.27
N GLU A 67 -11.84 2.88 -9.92
CA GLU A 67 -10.72 3.62 -10.51
C GLU A 67 -9.42 3.25 -9.79
N ILE A 68 -9.00 1.99 -9.97
CA ILE A 68 -8.02 1.30 -9.11
C ILE A 68 -6.67 2.05 -9.03
N ASP A 69 -6.07 2.40 -10.16
CA ASP A 69 -4.76 3.07 -10.17
C ASP A 69 -4.81 4.49 -9.60
N LYS A 70 -5.92 5.21 -9.84
CA LYS A 70 -6.12 6.54 -9.26
C LYS A 70 -6.29 6.45 -7.74
N ALA A 71 -7.01 5.45 -7.25
CA ALA A 71 -7.18 5.21 -5.82
C ALA A 71 -5.84 4.87 -5.14
N ILE A 72 -5.02 4.01 -5.76
CA ILE A 72 -3.67 3.69 -5.30
C ILE A 72 -2.82 4.95 -5.18
N LYS A 73 -2.82 5.79 -6.23
CA LYS A 73 -2.08 7.06 -6.23
C LYS A 73 -2.54 8.00 -5.11
N ALA A 74 -3.86 8.15 -4.92
CA ALA A 74 -4.41 8.99 -3.86
C ALA A 74 -4.05 8.47 -2.46
N PHE A 75 -4.03 7.15 -2.25
CA PHE A 75 -3.51 6.57 -1.01
C PHE A 75 -2.02 6.83 -0.81
N ASP A 76 -1.20 6.71 -1.86
CA ASP A 76 0.24 6.96 -1.78
C ASP A 76 0.55 8.41 -1.42
N GLU A 77 -0.15 9.37 -2.02
CA GLU A 77 -0.05 10.79 -1.69
C GLU A 77 -0.47 11.04 -0.23
N ALA A 78 -1.57 10.42 0.23
CA ALA A 78 -2.02 10.53 1.61
C ALA A 78 -1.02 9.93 2.62
N ILE A 79 -0.43 8.77 2.32
CA ILE A 79 0.59 8.12 3.16
C ILE A 79 1.84 9.00 3.26
N ALA A 80 2.29 9.57 2.13
CA ALA A 80 3.47 10.43 2.08
C ALA A 80 3.27 11.75 2.85
N ALA A 81 2.07 12.33 2.79
CA ALA A 81 1.75 13.60 3.44
C ALA A 81 1.30 13.48 4.91
N ALA A 82 1.01 12.27 5.40
CA ALA A 82 0.56 12.08 6.77
C ALA A 82 1.72 12.15 7.76
N ASP A 83 1.57 12.86 8.87
CA ASP A 83 2.45 12.72 10.04
C ASP A 83 1.85 11.73 11.05
N ASP A 84 0.52 11.66 11.14
CA ASP A 84 -0.22 10.76 12.00
C ASP A 84 -0.03 9.28 11.60
N PRO A 85 0.57 8.44 12.47
CA PRO A 85 0.72 7.01 12.22
C PRO A 85 -0.62 6.30 12.01
N ALA A 86 -1.69 6.71 12.70
CA ALA A 86 -2.98 6.04 12.60
C ALA A 86 -3.60 6.20 11.20
N LEU A 87 -3.51 7.40 10.62
CA LEU A 87 -3.92 7.64 9.24
C LEU A 87 -3.05 6.87 8.24
N LYS A 88 -1.73 6.82 8.43
CA LYS A 88 -0.82 6.02 7.59
C LYS A 88 -1.20 4.55 7.60
N ILE A 89 -1.45 3.97 8.77
CA ILE A 89 -1.88 2.56 8.92
C ILE A 89 -3.18 2.32 8.15
N LYS A 90 -4.20 3.17 8.35
CA LYS A 90 -5.49 3.05 7.64
C LYS A 90 -5.34 3.13 6.12
N ALA A 91 -4.53 4.07 5.64
CA ALA A 91 -4.29 4.24 4.20
C ALA A 91 -3.52 3.05 3.60
N LEU A 92 -2.48 2.56 4.28
CA LEU A 92 -1.72 1.37 3.89
C LEU A 92 -2.59 0.12 3.85
N TYR A 93 -3.44 -0.07 4.86
CA TYR A 93 -4.39 -1.18 4.93
C TYR A 93 -5.39 -1.13 3.77
N ASN A 94 -6.06 0.01 3.54
CA ASN A 94 -7.02 0.15 2.45
C ASN A 94 -6.36 -0.03 1.07
N LYS A 95 -5.15 0.52 0.88
CA LYS A 95 -4.34 0.29 -0.33
C LYS A 95 -4.05 -1.20 -0.52
N ALA A 96 -3.67 -1.91 0.53
CA ALA A 96 -3.37 -3.34 0.48
C ALA A 96 -4.61 -4.18 0.13
N VAL A 97 -5.76 -3.87 0.73
CA VAL A 97 -7.05 -4.52 0.42
C VAL A 97 -7.43 -4.29 -1.04
N LEU A 98 -7.30 -3.05 -1.52
CA LEU A 98 -7.55 -2.69 -2.92
C LEU A 98 -6.66 -3.50 -3.88
N LEU A 99 -5.35 -3.51 -3.62
CA LEU A 99 -4.38 -4.25 -4.44
C LEU A 99 -4.67 -5.75 -4.43
N HIS A 100 -5.01 -6.32 -3.27
CA HIS A 100 -5.34 -7.73 -3.14
C HIS A 100 -6.58 -8.10 -3.97
N LYS A 101 -7.65 -7.32 -3.86
CA LYS A 101 -8.88 -7.53 -4.65
C LYS A 101 -8.66 -7.43 -6.16
N ASN A 102 -7.67 -6.64 -6.58
CA ASN A 102 -7.28 -6.48 -7.98
C ASN A 102 -6.10 -7.37 -8.40
N ASN A 103 -5.86 -8.45 -7.65
CA ASN A 103 -4.86 -9.46 -7.96
C ASN A 103 -3.40 -8.97 -8.03
N ARG A 104 -3.11 -7.77 -7.52
CA ARG A 104 -1.76 -7.19 -7.42
C ARG A 104 -1.10 -7.65 -6.12
N LEU A 105 -0.99 -8.97 -5.98
CA LEU A 105 -0.61 -9.62 -4.73
C LEU A 105 0.76 -9.20 -4.17
N PRO A 106 1.83 -9.07 -4.99
CA PRO A 106 3.13 -8.62 -4.47
C PRO A 106 3.06 -7.23 -3.81
N GLU A 107 2.33 -6.31 -4.42
CA GLU A 107 2.16 -4.94 -3.93
C GLU A 107 1.26 -4.90 -2.68
N ALA A 108 0.20 -5.70 -2.65
CA ALA A 108 -0.67 -5.85 -1.48
C ALA A 108 0.12 -6.34 -0.27
N ILE A 109 0.95 -7.38 -0.44
CA ILE A 109 1.83 -7.93 0.59
C ILE A 109 2.80 -6.85 1.10
N ALA A 110 3.39 -6.08 0.19
CA ALA A 110 4.28 -4.99 0.58
C ALA A 110 3.55 -3.97 1.46
N ALA A 111 2.35 -3.53 1.05
CA ALA A 111 1.53 -2.56 1.79
C ALA A 111 1.11 -3.08 3.18
N TYR A 112 0.63 -4.33 3.30
CA TYR A 112 0.34 -4.96 4.61
C TYR A 112 1.58 -5.04 5.51
N LYS A 113 2.74 -5.42 4.95
CA LYS A 113 4.01 -5.43 5.71
C LYS A 113 4.39 -4.02 6.18
N GLN A 114 4.07 -2.96 5.43
CA GLN A 114 4.32 -1.60 5.91
C GLN A 114 3.37 -1.23 7.05
N ALA A 115 2.08 -1.57 6.95
CA ALA A 115 1.11 -1.34 8.01
C ALA A 115 1.53 -2.04 9.32
N LEU A 116 1.96 -3.30 9.26
CA LEU A 116 2.46 -4.05 10.42
C LEU A 116 3.78 -3.50 11.00
N ARG A 117 4.59 -2.78 10.22
CA ARG A 117 5.76 -2.08 10.79
C ARG A 117 5.35 -0.90 11.68
N LEU A 118 4.19 -0.30 11.43
CA LEU A 118 3.64 0.79 12.22
C LEU A 118 2.74 0.29 13.36
N SER A 119 2.07 -0.86 13.17
CA SER A 119 1.26 -1.53 14.19
C SER A 119 1.51 -3.05 14.18
N PRO A 120 2.53 -3.54 14.92
CA PRO A 120 2.91 -4.97 14.89
C PRO A 120 1.83 -5.93 15.39
N ASP A 121 0.95 -5.43 16.27
CA ASP A 121 -0.06 -6.22 16.97
C ASP A 121 -1.43 -6.23 16.28
N ASP A 122 -1.54 -5.66 15.08
CA ASP A 122 -2.79 -5.65 14.31
C ASP A 122 -3.10 -7.04 13.70
N ASP A 123 -3.96 -7.79 14.40
CA ASP A 123 -4.40 -9.13 14.01
C ASP A 123 -5.15 -9.15 12.66
N GLU A 124 -5.91 -8.11 12.35
CA GLU A 124 -6.69 -8.01 11.11
C GLU A 124 -5.74 -7.87 9.91
N VAL A 125 -4.75 -6.98 10.01
CA VAL A 125 -3.71 -6.80 9.00
C VAL A 125 -2.91 -8.09 8.82
N ARG A 126 -2.55 -8.78 9.91
CA ARG A 126 -1.81 -10.05 9.86
C ARG A 126 -2.59 -11.15 9.17
N LYS A 127 -3.89 -11.28 9.46
CA LYS A 127 -4.79 -12.24 8.80
C LYS A 127 -4.87 -11.96 7.30
N ASN A 128 -5.06 -10.70 6.90
CA ASN A 128 -5.17 -10.35 5.49
C ASN A 128 -3.85 -10.53 4.73
N LEU A 129 -2.70 -10.26 5.37
CA LEU A 129 -1.39 -10.60 4.82
C LEU A 129 -1.25 -12.11 4.58
N GLN A 130 -1.68 -12.95 5.52
CA GLN A 130 -1.63 -14.41 5.36
C GLN A 130 -2.51 -14.88 4.19
N ILE A 131 -3.70 -14.30 4.02
CA ILE A 131 -4.57 -14.61 2.87
C ILE A 131 -3.88 -14.21 1.56
N ALA A 132 -3.31 -13.00 1.48
CA ALA A 132 -2.61 -12.54 0.28
C ALA A 132 -1.39 -13.43 -0.07
N LEU A 133 -0.62 -13.87 0.93
CA LEU A 133 0.49 -14.80 0.76
C LEU A 133 0.04 -16.17 0.24
N ARG A 134 -1.08 -16.70 0.75
CA ARG A 134 -1.67 -17.95 0.27
C ARG A 134 -2.15 -17.83 -1.19
N ALA A 135 -2.83 -16.74 -1.52
CA ALA A 135 -3.26 -16.45 -2.89
C ALA A 135 -2.04 -16.37 -3.84
N GLN A 136 -0.95 -15.73 -3.41
CA GLN A 136 0.26 -15.61 -4.24
C GLN A 136 0.89 -16.99 -4.49
N LYS A 137 0.94 -17.84 -3.46
CA LYS A 137 1.43 -19.22 -3.60
C LYS A 137 0.57 -20.06 -4.54
N GLN A 138 -0.75 -19.83 -4.58
CA GLN A 138 -1.67 -20.55 -5.48
C GLN A 138 -1.54 -20.14 -6.95
N GLN A 139 -1.09 -18.92 -7.24
CA GLN A 139 -0.85 -18.45 -8.62
C GLN A 139 0.44 -18.99 -9.25
N GLN A 140 1.45 -19.30 -8.43
CA GLN A 140 2.72 -19.86 -8.91
C GLN A 140 2.58 -21.24 -9.61
N PRO A 141 1.73 -22.19 -9.14
CA PRO A 141 1.41 -23.42 -9.86
C PRO A 141 0.80 -23.20 -11.24
N GLU A 142 -0.07 -22.19 -11.41
CA GLU A 142 -0.73 -21.92 -12.69
C GLU A 142 0.24 -21.33 -13.72
N GLU A 143 1.14 -20.44 -13.31
CA GLU A 143 2.21 -19.94 -14.20
C GLU A 143 3.17 -21.06 -14.63
N LYS A 144 3.50 -22.02 -13.75
CA LYS A 144 4.31 -23.19 -14.11
C LYS A 144 3.61 -24.06 -15.16
N LYS A 145 2.28 -24.27 -15.06
CA LYS A 145 1.51 -25.03 -16.06
C LYS A 145 1.30 -24.28 -17.38
N LYS A 146 1.09 -22.96 -17.34
CA LYS A 146 0.92 -22.12 -18.54
C LYS A 146 2.23 -22.01 -19.34
N ASN A 147 3.37 -21.87 -18.65
CA ASN A 147 4.69 -21.90 -19.27
C ASN A 147 5.07 -23.28 -19.81
N GLN A 148 4.63 -24.38 -19.18
CA GLN A 148 4.82 -25.73 -19.74
C GLN A 148 3.98 -25.95 -21.00
N LYS A 149 2.73 -25.47 -21.06
CA LYS A 149 1.91 -25.54 -22.28
C LYS A 149 2.46 -24.70 -23.44
N GLN A 150 3.06 -23.54 -23.16
CA GLN A 150 3.75 -22.75 -24.20
C GLN A 150 5.09 -23.35 -24.66
N GLN A 151 5.71 -24.23 -23.87
CA GLN A 151 6.90 -24.99 -24.29
C GLN A 151 6.56 -26.30 -25.03
N GLN A 152 5.29 -26.70 -25.08
CA GLN A 152 4.82 -27.93 -25.72
C GLN A 152 4.08 -27.69 -27.05
N GLN A 153 4.08 -26.48 -27.61
CA GLN A 153 3.72 -26.33 -29.02
C GLN A 153 4.80 -27.01 -29.89
N PRO A 154 4.45 -28.00 -30.73
CA PRO A 154 5.41 -28.59 -31.66
C PRO A 154 5.93 -27.53 -32.63
N LYS A 155 7.26 -27.47 -32.76
CA LYS A 155 7.93 -26.80 -33.88
C LYS A 155 7.78 -27.68 -35.12
N GLU A 156 6.71 -27.47 -35.87
CA GLU A 156 6.63 -27.76 -37.31
C GLU A 156 6.21 -26.43 -37.95
N GLU A 157 6.89 -25.82 -38.93
CA GLU A 157 7.80 -26.30 -39.96
C GLU A 157 8.91 -25.26 -40.23
N LYS A 158 10.07 -25.74 -40.71
CA LYS A 158 11.07 -24.91 -41.40
C LYS A 158 10.58 -24.62 -42.82
N LYS A 159 10.58 -23.36 -43.26
CA LYS A 159 10.99 -23.01 -44.64
C LYS A 159 11.69 -21.63 -44.69
N LYS A 160 12.95 -21.74 -45.12
CA LYS A 160 13.95 -20.81 -45.66
C LYS A 160 13.57 -19.32 -45.85
N GLU A 161 14.43 -18.43 -45.35
CA GLU A 161 15.07 -17.34 -46.14
C GLU A 161 16.22 -16.66 -45.35
N GLN A 162 17.21 -16.14 -46.08
CA GLN A 162 18.56 -15.69 -45.66
C GLN A 162 18.63 -14.20 -45.26
N PRO A 163 19.78 -13.65 -44.77
CA PRO A 163 19.83 -12.70 -43.66
C PRO A 163 19.92 -11.21 -44.04
N LYS A 164 19.56 -10.32 -43.11
CA LYS A 164 20.03 -8.91 -43.06
C LYS A 164 20.34 -8.47 -41.61
N PRO A 165 21.35 -7.60 -41.39
CA PRO A 165 21.84 -7.24 -40.06
C PRO A 165 21.15 -5.99 -39.50
N GLN A 166 20.97 -5.89 -38.18
CA GLN A 166 21.37 -4.73 -37.35
C GLN A 166 20.87 -4.73 -35.87
N GLN A 167 21.83 -4.37 -35.01
CA GLN A 167 21.80 -3.63 -33.74
C GLN A 167 21.33 -4.26 -32.40
N PRO A 168 22.08 -4.03 -31.29
CA PRO A 168 21.82 -4.64 -29.99
C PRO A 168 20.79 -3.82 -29.19
N LYS A 169 19.74 -4.49 -28.70
CA LYS A 169 18.75 -3.94 -27.75
C LYS A 169 18.94 -4.56 -26.35
N PRO A 170 18.57 -3.83 -25.29
CA PRO A 170 19.21 -3.88 -23.97
C PRO A 170 19.04 -5.23 -23.25
N GLN A 171 20.11 -5.65 -22.57
CA GLN A 171 20.16 -6.89 -21.78
C GLN A 171 19.02 -6.91 -20.74
N LYS A 172 18.02 -7.74 -20.99
CA LYS A 172 17.09 -8.20 -19.95
C LYS A 172 17.91 -8.89 -18.85
N SER A 173 17.79 -8.39 -17.62
CA SER A 173 18.36 -8.99 -16.40
C SER A 173 18.23 -10.52 -16.44
N LYS A 174 19.37 -11.21 -16.56
CA LYS A 174 19.45 -12.68 -16.63
C LYS A 174 19.46 -13.28 -15.22
N LEU A 175 18.51 -12.90 -14.36
CA LEU A 175 18.33 -13.65 -13.12
C LEU A 175 17.64 -14.96 -13.50
N THR A 176 18.41 -16.05 -13.50
CA THR A 176 17.86 -17.38 -13.77
C THR A 176 16.83 -17.73 -12.69
N LYS A 177 15.82 -18.52 -13.05
CA LYS A 177 14.76 -18.97 -12.11
C LYS A 177 15.34 -19.56 -10.81
N LYS A 178 16.46 -20.27 -10.92
CA LYS A 178 17.19 -20.85 -9.78
C LYS A 178 17.75 -19.77 -8.86
N GLN A 179 18.29 -18.68 -9.40
CA GLN A 179 18.77 -17.55 -8.60
C GLN A 179 17.63 -16.79 -7.92
N ALA A 180 16.48 -16.63 -8.60
CA ALA A 180 15.29 -16.03 -7.98
C ALA A 180 14.74 -16.88 -6.82
N GLU A 181 14.70 -18.20 -6.98
CA GLU A 181 14.29 -19.14 -5.92
C GLU A 181 15.27 -19.13 -4.74
N GLN A 182 16.58 -19.08 -5.00
CA GLN A 182 17.61 -18.95 -3.96
C GLN A 182 17.45 -17.63 -3.19
N TYR A 183 17.21 -16.53 -3.90
CA TYR A 183 17.01 -15.23 -3.28
C TYR A 183 15.75 -15.21 -2.40
N LEU A 184 14.64 -15.79 -2.88
CA LEU A 184 13.41 -15.90 -2.11
C LEU A 184 13.61 -16.73 -0.84
N LYS A 185 14.32 -17.86 -0.92
CA LYS A 185 14.62 -18.71 0.23
C LYS A 185 15.47 -17.97 1.27
N ALA A 186 16.44 -17.18 0.82
CA ALA A 186 17.26 -16.35 1.71
C ALA A 186 16.43 -15.28 2.43
N LEU A 187 15.45 -14.67 1.74
CA LEU A 187 14.53 -13.71 2.35
C LEU A 187 13.62 -14.37 3.40
N GLU A 188 13.08 -15.56 3.12
CA GLU A 188 12.25 -16.30 4.09
C GLU A 188 13.02 -16.66 5.36
N GLN A 189 14.28 -17.06 5.23
CA GLN A 189 15.15 -17.32 6.39
C GLN A 189 15.38 -16.06 7.21
N LYS A 190 15.69 -14.94 6.55
CA LYS A 190 15.90 -13.65 7.22
C LYS A 190 14.64 -13.18 7.95
N GLU A 191 13.45 -13.42 7.39
CA GLU A 191 12.18 -13.12 8.04
C GLU A 191 11.96 -13.97 9.31
N LYS A 192 12.28 -15.27 9.27
CA LYS A 192 12.22 -16.15 10.46
C LYS A 192 13.18 -15.72 11.56
N GLU A 193 14.43 -15.44 11.22
CA GLU A 193 15.42 -14.95 12.19
C GLU A 193 14.97 -13.64 12.84
N LEU A 194 14.33 -12.75 12.07
CA LEU A 194 13.77 -11.52 12.60
C LEU A 194 12.63 -11.81 13.59
N GLN A 195 11.73 -12.74 13.26
CA GLN A 195 10.63 -13.15 14.13
C GLN A 195 11.13 -13.76 15.44
N GLU A 196 12.15 -14.61 15.38
CA GLU A 196 12.78 -15.18 16.59
C GLU A 196 13.44 -14.09 17.44
N LYS A 197 14.11 -13.12 16.83
CA LYS A 197 14.70 -11.98 17.56
C LYS A 197 13.65 -11.10 18.22
N VAL A 198 12.51 -10.88 17.55
CA VAL A 198 11.38 -10.13 18.13
C VAL A 198 10.80 -10.90 19.31
N GLN A 199 10.55 -12.21 19.18
CA GLN A 199 10.05 -13.05 20.27
C GLN A 199 10.99 -13.10 21.49
N LYS A 200 12.31 -13.16 21.25
CA LYS A 200 13.30 -13.12 22.35
C LYS A 200 13.34 -11.78 23.07
N LYS A 201 13.02 -10.66 22.38
CA LYS A 201 12.94 -9.34 23.00
C LYS A 201 11.63 -9.10 23.76
N THR A 202 10.53 -9.74 23.36
CA THR A 202 9.22 -9.58 24.02
C THR A 202 8.95 -10.61 25.11
N GLY A 203 9.80 -11.64 25.26
CA GLY A 203 9.63 -12.73 26.23
C GLY A 203 10.43 -12.64 27.54
N ALA A 204 11.10 -11.52 27.84
CA ALA A 204 11.79 -11.35 29.13
C ALA A 204 10.82 -10.83 30.19
N PRO A 205 10.57 -11.57 31.30
CA PRO A 205 9.83 -11.02 32.43
C PRO A 205 10.69 -9.93 33.09
N ASN A 206 10.07 -8.76 33.26
CA ASN A 206 10.61 -7.64 34.00
C ASN A 206 10.84 -8.10 35.45
N GLN A 207 12.08 -8.45 35.82
CA GLN A 207 12.45 -8.57 37.22
C GLN A 207 12.69 -7.16 37.73
N PRO A 208 11.97 -6.70 38.76
CA PRO A 208 12.31 -5.44 39.41
C PRO A 208 13.66 -5.63 40.12
N GLU A 209 14.64 -4.80 39.78
CA GLU A 209 15.85 -4.64 40.59
C GLU A 209 15.40 -4.29 42.02
N LYS A 210 15.61 -5.23 42.95
CA LYS A 210 15.43 -4.98 44.38
C LYS A 210 16.66 -4.23 44.87
N ASP A 211 16.41 -3.03 45.35
CA ASP A 211 17.31 -2.24 46.17
C ASP A 211 17.93 -3.07 47.29
N TRP A 212 19.25 -3.11 47.29
CA TRP A 212 20.13 -3.03 48.45
C TRP A 212 21.42 -2.31 48.03
#